data_AF-A0A922ZR22-F1
#
_entry.id   AF-A0A922ZR22-F1
#
_cell.length_a   1.000
_cell.length_b   1.000
_cell.length_c   1.000
_cell.angle_alpha   90.00
_cell.angle_beta   90.00
_cell.angle_gamma   90.00
#
_symmetry.space_group_name_H-M   'P 1'
#
loop_
_entity.id
_entity.type
_entity.pdbx_description
1 polymer ?
#
loop_
_entity_poly.entity_id
_entity_poly.type
_entity_poly.pdbx_seq_one_letter_code
_entity_poly.pdbx_strand_id
1 'polypeptide(L)'
;MVAALGVGGFFAWQALNPTTPSTPDVEQTAAVSWPRIVTEEELRVFGAANGPVYWAGPRDGVQYELTITDTGVFYVRYLPAGAELGEPSDDFLTVATYPNIDGYDNLVQAGVREGATSTVTQGGALIVTTPEAPLSTYFSFEGLGFQVEVYAPGEGESFSLVEDGTVEILQ
;
A
#
# COMPACT_ATOMS: atom_id res chain seq x y z
N MET A 1 23.79 -20.89 7.59
CA MET A 1 22.35 -21.11 7.73
C MET A 1 21.78 -19.82 8.28
N VAL A 2 21.25 -18.95 7.41
CA VAL A 2 20.55 -17.73 7.83
C VAL A 2 19.16 -17.89 7.23
N ALA A 3 18.16 -17.98 8.11
CA ALA A 3 16.78 -18.13 7.73
C ALA A 3 16.32 -16.82 7.11
N ALA A 4 16.09 -16.83 5.80
CA ALA A 4 15.34 -15.79 5.13
C ALA A 4 13.89 -15.90 5.63
N LEU A 5 13.43 -14.90 6.38
CA LEU A 5 12.01 -14.75 6.67
C LEU A 5 11.35 -14.35 5.36
N GLY A 6 10.72 -15.32 4.71
CA GLY A 6 9.91 -15.09 3.52
C GLY A 6 8.69 -14.28 3.91
N VAL A 7 8.62 -13.05 3.38
CA VAL A 7 7.38 -12.28 3.33
C VAL A 7 6.52 -12.94 2.26
N GLY A 8 5.58 -13.78 2.69
CA GLY A 8 4.57 -14.37 1.82
C GLY A 8 3.43 -13.38 1.56
N GLY A 9 2.92 -13.40 0.34
CA GLY A 9 1.64 -12.80 -0.08
C GLY A 9 1.70 -11.31 -0.39
N PHE A 10 1.83 -10.97 -1.68
CA PHE A 10 1.26 -9.82 -2.43
C PHE A 10 2.07 -9.71 -3.73
N PHE A 11 1.71 -10.54 -4.71
CA PHE A 11 2.41 -10.62 -6.00
C PHE A 11 1.77 -9.67 -7.00
N ALA A 12 2.24 -8.43 -7.03
CA ALA A 12 2.30 -7.66 -8.26
C ALA A 12 3.63 -6.92 -8.28
N TRP A 13 4.43 -7.15 -9.33
CA TRP A 13 5.64 -6.40 -9.68
C TRP A 13 6.98 -6.86 -9.07
N GLN A 14 7.37 -8.11 -9.33
CA GLN A 14 8.78 -8.51 -9.32
C GLN A 14 9.35 -8.53 -10.74
N ALA A 15 9.93 -7.41 -11.18
CA ALA A 15 10.96 -7.40 -12.22
C ALA A 15 11.72 -6.05 -12.22
N LEU A 16 13.07 -6.15 -12.25
CA LEU A 16 14.09 -5.09 -12.45
C LEU A 16 14.45 -4.32 -11.16
N ASN A 17 15.68 -4.26 -10.63
CA ASN A 17 17.02 -4.57 -11.14
C ASN A 17 18.04 -4.61 -9.94
N PRO A 18 19.30 -5.07 -10.16
CA PRO A 18 20.23 -5.55 -9.14
C PRO A 18 20.95 -4.46 -8.29
N THR A 19 21.39 -4.91 -7.11
CA THR A 19 22.10 -4.19 -6.05
C THR A 19 23.46 -3.59 -6.44
N THR A 20 23.80 -2.45 -5.86
CA THR A 20 25.19 -2.09 -5.52
C THR A 20 25.20 -1.28 -4.22
N PRO A 21 25.98 -1.67 -3.19
CA PRO A 21 26.02 -0.93 -1.94
C PRO A 21 27.07 0.19 -2.00
N SER A 22 26.77 1.34 -1.39
CA SER A 22 27.78 2.32 -0.99
C SER A 22 27.34 2.95 0.32
N THR A 23 28.09 2.65 1.39
CA THR A 23 27.94 3.24 2.72
C THR A 23 28.45 4.68 2.74
N PRO A 24 27.77 5.59 3.46
CA PRO A 24 28.49 6.31 4.50
C PRO A 24 27.78 6.28 5.85
N ASP A 25 28.63 6.26 6.88
CA ASP A 25 28.34 6.32 8.31
C ASP A 25 27.69 7.67 8.67
N VAL A 26 26.46 7.65 9.18
CA VAL A 26 25.87 8.74 9.96
C VAL A 26 25.11 8.10 11.14
N GLU A 27 25.48 8.56 12.32
CA GLU A 27 24.85 8.37 13.63
C GLU A 27 23.38 7.90 13.55
N GLN A 28 23.18 6.62 13.80
CA GLN A 28 21.90 5.93 13.67
C GLN A 28 20.95 6.37 14.80
N THR A 29 20.22 7.48 14.59
CA THR A 29 18.90 7.68 15.19
C THR A 29 18.10 6.40 14.95
N ALA A 30 17.66 5.77 16.04
CA ALA A 30 16.93 4.50 16.12
C ALA A 30 16.42 3.98 14.76
N ALA A 31 17.10 2.95 14.22
CA ALA A 31 16.61 2.23 13.06
C ALA A 31 15.16 1.81 13.32
N VAL A 32 14.23 2.32 12.51
CA VAL A 32 12.81 2.04 12.67
C VAL A 32 12.61 0.57 12.33
N SER A 33 12.36 -0.27 13.33
CA SER A 33 12.08 -1.69 13.13
C SER A 33 10.63 -1.86 12.71
N TRP A 34 10.39 -2.01 11.40
CA TRP A 34 9.10 -2.35 10.84
C TRP A 34 8.93 -3.87 10.76
N PRO A 35 7.74 -4.43 10.98
CA PRO A 35 6.41 -3.80 11.18
C PRO A 35 6.18 -3.18 12.59
N ARG A 36 5.23 -2.24 12.73
CA ARG A 36 4.83 -1.66 14.04
C ARG A 36 3.34 -1.30 14.13
N ILE A 37 2.74 -1.52 15.31
CA ILE A 37 1.42 -0.97 15.66
C ILE A 37 1.51 0.55 15.87
N VAL A 38 0.62 1.29 15.21
CA VAL A 38 0.56 2.75 15.22
C VAL A 38 -0.85 3.26 15.50
N THR A 39 -0.91 4.47 16.03
CA THR A 39 -2.13 5.28 16.15
C THR A 39 -2.37 6.06 14.86
N GLU A 40 -3.59 6.58 14.69
CA GLU A 40 -3.91 7.51 13.60
C GLU A 40 -2.99 8.74 13.61
N GLU A 41 -2.68 9.29 14.79
CA GLU A 41 -1.76 10.43 14.90
C GLU A 41 -0.35 10.08 14.44
N GLU A 42 0.15 8.87 14.74
CA GLU A 42 1.45 8.42 14.25
C GLU A 42 1.47 8.22 12.73
N LEU A 43 0.37 7.74 12.14
CA LEU A 43 0.22 7.68 10.67
C LEU A 43 0.21 9.08 10.05
N ARG A 44 -0.46 10.05 10.67
CA ARG A 44 -0.50 11.46 10.22
C ARG A 44 0.89 12.08 10.26
N VAL A 45 1.60 11.92 11.37
CA VAL A 45 2.99 12.38 11.52
C VAL A 45 3.90 11.71 10.50
N PHE A 46 3.71 10.41 10.25
CA PHE A 46 4.47 9.69 9.23
C PHE A 46 4.22 10.25 7.82
N GLY A 47 2.96 10.48 7.46
CA GLY A 47 2.59 11.01 6.14
C GLY A 47 3.11 12.42 5.89
N ALA A 48 3.07 13.28 6.91
CA ALA A 48 3.65 14.62 6.83
C ALA A 48 5.16 14.63 6.52
N ALA A 49 5.89 13.57 6.91
CA ALA A 49 7.33 13.46 6.71
C ALA A 49 7.72 12.65 5.46
N ASN A 50 6.88 11.73 4.98
CA ASN A 50 7.27 10.72 3.99
C ASN A 50 6.41 10.69 2.71
N GLY A 51 5.31 11.44 2.67
CA GLY A 51 4.37 11.45 1.54
C GLY A 51 2.94 11.06 1.96
N PRO A 52 1.96 11.19 1.06
CA PRO A 52 0.55 11.01 1.41
C PRO A 52 0.27 9.58 1.86
N VAL A 53 -0.17 9.42 3.11
CA VAL A 53 -0.67 8.13 3.62
C VAL A 53 -2.12 8.01 3.22
N TYR A 54 -2.42 7.03 2.36
CA TYR A 54 -3.80 6.62 2.12
C TYR A 54 -4.21 5.55 3.11
N TRP A 55 -5.46 5.62 3.55
CA TRP A 55 -6.05 4.68 4.51
C TRP A 55 -7.57 4.63 4.30
N ALA A 56 -8.24 3.61 4.84
CA ALA A 56 -9.68 3.38 4.71
C ALA A 56 -10.48 3.92 5.91
N GLY A 57 -9.99 4.99 6.55
CA GLY A 57 -10.62 5.59 7.72
C GLY A 57 -10.52 4.74 9.01
N PRO A 58 -11.13 5.20 10.11
CA PRO A 58 -11.12 4.49 11.37
C PRO A 58 -12.05 3.26 11.34
N ARG A 59 -11.62 2.14 11.93
CA ARG A 59 -12.46 0.94 12.11
C ARG A 59 -12.47 0.48 13.57
N ASP A 60 -13.61 0.00 14.04
CA ASP A 60 -13.75 -0.50 15.41
C ASP A 60 -13.08 -1.87 15.57
N GLY A 61 -12.45 -2.09 16.73
CA GLY A 61 -11.90 -3.39 17.10
C GLY A 61 -10.66 -3.83 16.30
N VAL A 62 -10.01 -2.91 15.58
CA VAL A 62 -8.75 -3.16 14.88
C VAL A 62 -7.59 -2.36 15.48
N GLN A 63 -6.37 -2.81 15.22
CA GLN A 63 -5.15 -2.04 15.35
C GLN A 63 -4.59 -1.71 13.97
N TYR A 64 -3.95 -0.56 13.81
CA TYR A 64 -3.24 -0.23 12.57
C TYR A 64 -1.80 -0.69 12.69
N GLU A 65 -1.38 -1.52 11.74
CA GLU A 65 0.04 -1.78 11.51
C GLU A 65 0.52 -0.89 10.36
N LEU A 66 1.62 -0.18 10.60
CA LEU A 66 2.42 0.41 9.54
C LEU A 66 3.61 -0.51 9.29
N THR A 67 3.89 -0.77 8.02
CA THR A 67 5.06 -1.52 7.56
C THR A 67 5.73 -0.72 6.46
N ILE A 68 7.05 -0.56 6.51
CA ILE A 68 7.84 0.15 5.49
C ILE A 68 8.92 -0.78 4.97
N THR A 69 9.03 -0.87 3.65
CA THR A 69 10.07 -1.66 2.99
C THR A 69 11.34 -0.83 2.76
N ASP A 70 12.45 -1.51 2.50
CA ASP A 70 13.70 -0.85 2.09
C ASP A 70 13.57 -0.06 0.78
N THR A 71 12.55 -0.35 -0.04
CA THR A 71 12.23 0.37 -1.28
C THR A 71 11.30 1.56 -1.06
N GLY A 72 10.90 1.85 0.18
CA GLY A 72 10.02 2.97 0.53
C GLY A 72 8.54 2.71 0.30
N VAL A 73 8.15 1.49 -0.10
CA VAL A 73 6.73 1.09 -0.09
C VAL A 73 6.27 1.05 1.35
N PHE A 74 5.09 1.58 1.62
CA PHE A 74 4.51 1.48 2.95
C PHE A 74 3.07 0.96 2.90
N TYR A 75 2.72 0.21 3.94
CA TYR A 75 1.43 -0.48 4.09
C TYR A 75 0.76 -0.01 5.36
N VAL A 76 -0.53 0.31 5.27
CA VAL A 76 -1.42 0.45 6.42
C VAL A 76 -2.32 -0.79 6.46
N ARG A 77 -2.13 -1.64 7.46
CA ARG A 77 -2.88 -2.88 7.65
C ARG A 77 -3.85 -2.77 8.82
N TYR A 78 -5.05 -3.29 8.64
CA TYR A 78 -6.12 -3.28 9.64
C TYR A 78 -6.18 -4.64 10.34
N LEU A 79 -5.51 -4.74 11.49
CA LEU A 79 -5.37 -5.99 12.24
C LEU A 79 -6.56 -6.18 13.20
N PRO A 80 -7.45 -7.18 12.98
CA PRO A 80 -8.52 -7.49 13.92
C PRO A 80 -7.96 -8.05 15.23
N ALA A 81 -8.79 -8.07 16.28
CA ALA A 81 -8.42 -8.65 17.56
C ALA A 81 -7.91 -10.10 17.40
N GLY A 82 -6.69 -10.34 17.89
CA GLY A 82 -6.04 -11.65 17.83
C GLY A 82 -5.07 -11.85 16.67
N ALA A 83 -5.03 -10.93 15.69
CA ALA A 83 -3.99 -10.93 14.66
C ALA A 83 -2.63 -10.52 15.23
N GLU A 84 -1.56 -11.13 14.73
CA GLU A 84 -0.20 -10.83 15.17
C GLU A 84 0.44 -9.71 14.33
N LEU A 85 1.33 -8.93 14.97
CA LEU A 85 2.14 -7.94 14.27
C LEU A 85 3.03 -8.64 13.23
N GLY A 86 2.97 -8.20 11.98
CA GLY A 86 3.73 -8.77 10.88
C GLY A 86 3.20 -10.11 10.37
N GLU A 87 1.99 -10.51 10.75
CA GLU A 87 1.38 -11.75 10.30
C GLU A 87 1.30 -11.78 8.76
N PRO A 88 1.85 -12.77 8.04
CA PRO A 88 1.91 -12.78 6.58
C PRO A 88 0.59 -13.23 5.91
N SER A 89 -0.56 -13.04 6.57
CA SER A 89 -1.86 -13.42 6.03
C SER A 89 -2.42 -12.36 5.08
N ASP A 90 -3.07 -12.83 4.02
CA ASP A 90 -3.88 -12.01 3.12
C ASP A 90 -5.26 -11.71 3.72
N ASP A 91 -5.57 -12.08 4.97
CA ASP A 91 -6.92 -11.91 5.55
C ASP A 91 -7.25 -10.48 6.02
N PHE A 92 -6.40 -9.49 5.72
CA PHE A 92 -6.51 -8.15 6.29
C PHE A 92 -6.65 -7.07 5.23
N LEU A 93 -7.59 -6.14 5.45
CA LEU A 93 -7.64 -4.89 4.69
C LEU A 93 -6.28 -4.20 4.77
N THR A 94 -5.73 -3.91 3.60
CA THR A 94 -4.39 -3.35 3.44
C THR A 94 -4.43 -2.22 2.42
N VAL A 95 -3.91 -1.06 2.80
CA VAL A 95 -3.69 0.06 1.88
C VAL A 95 -2.19 0.23 1.68
N ALA A 96 -1.70 -0.08 0.49
CA ALA A 96 -0.31 0.01 0.12
C ALA A 96 -0.06 1.25 -0.74
N THR A 97 0.98 2.02 -0.43
CA THR A 97 1.43 3.13 -1.27
C THR A 97 2.80 2.81 -1.84
N TYR A 98 2.87 2.77 -3.17
CA TYR A 98 4.07 2.54 -3.94
C TYR A 98 4.62 3.89 -4.44
N PRO A 99 5.75 4.39 -3.90
CA PRO A 99 6.40 5.57 -4.44
C PRO A 99 7.02 5.20 -5.80
N ASN A 100 6.34 5.55 -6.88
CA ASN A 100 6.70 5.19 -8.23
C ASN A 100 6.33 6.32 -9.19
N ILE A 101 7.35 6.95 -9.79
CA ILE A 101 7.15 8.07 -10.70
C ILE A 101 6.24 7.73 -11.90
N ASP A 102 6.24 6.46 -12.30
CA ASP A 102 5.42 5.95 -13.41
C ASP A 102 4.10 5.32 -12.91
N GLY A 103 3.69 5.56 -11.66
CA GLY A 103 2.52 4.93 -11.05
C GLY A 103 1.23 5.11 -11.87
N TYR A 104 0.97 6.34 -12.33
CA TYR A 104 -0.20 6.61 -13.17
C TYR A 104 -0.10 5.93 -14.54
N ASP A 105 1.05 6.02 -15.21
CA ASP A 105 1.25 5.41 -16.53
C ASP A 105 1.15 3.88 -16.47
N ASN A 106 1.65 3.27 -15.39
CA ASN A 106 1.50 1.83 -15.14
C ASN A 106 0.02 1.44 -15.02
N LEU A 107 -0.81 2.26 -14.36
CA LEU A 107 -2.26 2.03 -14.31
C LEU A 107 -2.93 2.23 -15.67
N VAL A 108 -2.52 3.21 -16.47
CA VAL A 108 -3.03 3.36 -17.84
C VAL A 108 -2.77 2.08 -18.66
N GLN A 109 -1.56 1.52 -18.57
CA GLN A 109 -1.21 0.28 -19.27
C GLN A 109 -1.94 -0.95 -18.71
N ALA A 110 -2.17 -1.00 -17.41
CA ALA A 110 -2.94 -2.08 -16.79
C ALA A 110 -4.43 -2.02 -17.16
N GLY A 111 -5.01 -0.81 -17.17
CA GLY A 111 -6.44 -0.57 -17.40
C GLY A 111 -6.93 -0.84 -18.82
N VAL A 112 -6.02 -1.06 -19.78
CA VAL A 112 -6.35 -1.45 -21.17
C VAL A 112 -6.16 -2.94 -21.45
N ARG A 113 -5.70 -3.73 -20.47
CA ARG A 113 -5.55 -5.19 -20.61
C ARG A 113 -6.92 -5.86 -20.67
N GLU A 114 -6.95 -7.04 -21.26
CA GLU A 114 -8.17 -7.85 -21.35
C GLU A 114 -8.72 -8.15 -19.95
N GLY A 115 -10.01 -7.87 -19.75
CA GLY A 115 -10.71 -8.10 -18.47
C GLY A 115 -10.48 -7.03 -17.40
N ALA A 116 -9.58 -6.06 -17.61
CA ALA A 116 -9.43 -4.94 -16.69
C ALA A 116 -10.60 -3.96 -16.80
N THR A 117 -10.93 -3.29 -15.69
CA THR A 117 -11.84 -2.14 -15.68
C THR A 117 -11.05 -0.91 -15.27
N SER A 118 -11.31 0.22 -15.93
CA SER A 118 -10.72 1.51 -15.57
C SER A 118 -11.76 2.62 -15.59
N THR A 119 -11.65 3.55 -14.64
CA THR A 119 -12.49 4.74 -14.56
C THR A 119 -11.69 5.92 -14.04
N VAL A 120 -11.97 7.13 -14.53
CA VAL A 120 -11.38 8.36 -14.02
C VAL A 120 -12.44 9.08 -13.20
N THR A 121 -12.13 9.34 -11.93
CA THR A 121 -13.03 10.07 -11.03
C THR A 121 -13.06 11.56 -11.37
N GLN A 122 -14.07 12.28 -10.88
CA GLN A 122 -14.11 13.75 -11.00
C GLN A 122 -12.89 14.42 -10.34
N GLY A 123 -12.31 13.79 -9.32
CA GLY A 123 -11.09 14.24 -8.64
C GLY A 123 -9.80 13.95 -9.41
N GLY A 124 -9.86 13.31 -10.58
CA GLY A 124 -8.70 13.01 -11.42
C GLY A 124 -7.95 11.73 -11.07
N ALA A 125 -8.45 10.93 -10.13
CA ALA A 125 -7.89 9.60 -9.86
C ALA A 125 -8.27 8.65 -11.00
N LEU A 126 -7.28 7.96 -11.57
CA LEU A 126 -7.49 6.78 -12.41
C LEU A 126 -7.59 5.57 -11.48
N ILE A 127 -8.76 4.93 -11.44
CA ILE A 127 -9.02 3.69 -10.70
C ILE A 127 -8.95 2.53 -11.68
N VAL A 128 -8.28 1.44 -11.30
CA VAL A 128 -8.13 0.22 -12.09
C VAL A 128 -8.39 -1.02 -11.24
N THR A 129 -9.14 -1.96 -11.79
CA THR A 129 -9.26 -3.34 -11.29
C THR A 129 -8.84 -4.32 -12.39
N THR A 130 -8.25 -5.45 -12.01
CA THR A 130 -7.78 -6.47 -12.97
C THR A 130 -8.21 -7.87 -12.54
N PRO A 131 -8.40 -8.81 -13.49
CA PRO A 131 -8.84 -10.17 -13.16
C PRO A 131 -7.76 -10.99 -12.43
N GLU A 132 -6.48 -10.60 -12.52
CA GLU A 132 -5.38 -11.28 -11.83
C GLU A 132 -5.33 -10.96 -10.34
N ALA A 133 -5.90 -9.83 -9.91
CA ALA A 133 -5.95 -9.39 -8.53
C ALA A 133 -7.38 -8.93 -8.17
N PRO A 134 -8.36 -9.86 -8.13
CA PRO A 134 -9.79 -9.52 -8.03
C PRO A 134 -10.19 -8.91 -6.67
N LEU A 135 -9.32 -9.02 -5.66
CA LEU A 135 -9.51 -8.43 -4.33
C LEU A 135 -8.81 -7.08 -4.17
N SER A 136 -8.05 -6.65 -5.17
CA SER A 136 -7.31 -5.39 -5.17
C SER A 136 -7.93 -4.37 -6.11
N THR A 137 -7.99 -3.13 -5.66
CA THR A 137 -8.29 -1.96 -6.48
C THR A 137 -7.12 -1.00 -6.43
N TYR A 138 -6.69 -0.52 -7.59
CA TYR A 138 -5.55 0.36 -7.71
C TYR A 138 -6.00 1.76 -8.09
N PHE A 139 -5.33 2.79 -7.58
CA PHE A 139 -5.53 4.14 -8.10
C PHE A 139 -4.26 4.99 -8.07
N SER A 140 -4.24 6.01 -8.91
CA SER A 140 -3.19 7.02 -8.98
C SER A 140 -3.73 8.32 -9.58
N PHE A 141 -2.94 9.38 -9.51
CA PHE A 141 -3.23 10.68 -10.11
C PHE A 141 -2.08 11.06 -11.04
N GLU A 142 -2.43 11.70 -12.16
CA GLU A 142 -1.46 12.14 -13.15
C GLU A 142 -0.44 13.09 -12.51
N GLY A 143 0.85 12.81 -12.73
CA GLY A 143 1.97 13.66 -12.28
C GLY A 143 2.33 13.58 -10.79
N LEU A 144 1.66 12.78 -9.96
CA LEU A 144 1.97 12.69 -8.53
C LEU A 144 3.04 11.65 -8.15
N GLY A 145 3.38 10.73 -9.07
CA GLY A 145 4.49 9.81 -8.88
C GLY A 145 4.31 8.78 -7.77
N PHE A 146 3.09 8.29 -7.58
CA PHE A 146 2.79 7.14 -6.73
C PHE A 146 1.69 6.26 -7.35
N GLN A 147 1.55 5.05 -6.83
CA GLN A 147 0.37 4.20 -7.04
C GLN A 147 -0.12 3.74 -5.66
N VAL A 148 -1.44 3.68 -5.48
CA VAL A 148 -2.05 3.08 -4.29
C VAL A 148 -2.72 1.77 -4.69
N GLU A 149 -2.58 0.76 -3.85
CA GLU A 149 -3.37 -0.48 -3.90
C GLU A 149 -4.19 -0.58 -2.63
N VAL A 150 -5.47 -0.88 -2.80
CA VAL A 150 -6.39 -1.22 -1.72
C VAL A 150 -6.74 -2.68 -1.89
N TYR A 151 -6.30 -3.51 -0.96
CA TYR A 151 -6.69 -4.90 -0.87
C TYR A 151 -7.74 -5.07 0.22
N ALA A 152 -8.79 -5.83 -0.05
CA ALA A 152 -9.74 -6.24 0.97
C ALA A 152 -10.16 -7.71 0.76
N PRO A 153 -10.29 -8.53 1.84
CA PRO A 153 -10.62 -9.94 1.72
C PRO A 153 -12.05 -10.19 1.24
N GLY A 154 -12.96 -9.22 1.41
CA GLY A 154 -14.31 -9.28 0.89
C GLY A 154 -14.37 -9.00 -0.62
N GLU A 155 -15.03 -9.87 -1.39
CA GLU A 155 -15.27 -9.66 -2.82
C GLU A 155 -15.91 -8.28 -3.08
N GLY A 156 -15.25 -7.46 -3.90
CA GLY A 156 -15.72 -6.12 -4.26
C GLY A 156 -15.58 -5.05 -3.17
N GLU A 157 -15.12 -5.39 -1.96
CA GLU A 157 -14.94 -4.43 -0.86
C GLU A 157 -13.90 -3.36 -1.23
N SER A 158 -12.74 -3.76 -1.81
CA SER A 158 -11.70 -2.80 -2.19
C SER A 158 -12.17 -1.77 -3.20
N PHE A 159 -12.95 -2.20 -4.20
CA PHE A 159 -13.50 -1.29 -5.20
C PHE A 159 -14.50 -0.32 -4.57
N SER A 160 -15.37 -0.84 -3.69
CA SER A 160 -16.38 -0.03 -3.01
C SER A 160 -15.73 1.07 -2.16
N LEU A 161 -14.70 0.72 -1.38
CA LEU A 161 -13.94 1.64 -0.53
C LEU A 161 -13.21 2.75 -1.31
N VAL A 162 -12.78 2.47 -2.54
CA VAL A 162 -12.13 3.47 -3.40
C VAL A 162 -13.17 4.33 -4.13
N GLU A 163 -14.23 3.72 -4.65
CA GLU A 163 -15.26 4.41 -5.42
C GLU A 163 -16.08 5.39 -4.55
N ASP A 164 -16.39 5.02 -3.31
CA ASP A 164 -17.15 5.85 -2.38
C ASP A 164 -16.32 6.93 -1.67
N GLY A 165 -14.99 6.92 -1.86
CA GLY A 165 -14.06 7.85 -1.24
C GLY A 165 -13.70 7.54 0.22
N THR A 166 -14.04 6.35 0.74
CA THR A 166 -13.63 5.92 2.07
C THR A 166 -12.11 5.80 2.18
N VAL A 167 -11.44 5.39 1.10
CA VAL A 167 -9.99 5.46 1.00
C VAL A 167 -9.57 6.88 0.62
N GLU A 168 -9.00 7.57 1.59
CA GLU A 168 -8.61 8.97 1.47
C GLU A 168 -7.19 9.21 1.99
N ILE A 169 -6.65 10.39 1.73
CA ILE A 169 -5.40 10.83 2.34
C ILE A 169 -5.69 11.13 3.81
N LEU A 170 -4.89 10.57 4.72
CA LEU A 170 -4.89 10.95 6.12
C LEU A 170 -4.32 12.37 6.27
N GLN A 171 -5.20 13.32 6.60
CA GLN A 171 -4.90 14.74 6.86
C GLN A 171 -4.61 14.96 8.34
#